data_AF-A0A3S4DVF9-F1
#
_entry.id   AF-A0A3S4DVF9-F1
#
_cell.length_a   1.000
_cell.length_b   1.000
_cell.length_c   1.000
_cell.angle_alpha   90.00
_cell.angle_beta   90.00
_cell.angle_gamma   90.00
#
_symmetry.space_group_name_H-M   'P 1'
#
loop_
_entity.id
_entity.type
_entity.pdbx_description
1 polymer ?
#
loop_
_entity_poly.entity_id
_entity_poly.type
_entity_poly.pdbx_seq_one_letter_code
_entity_poly.pdbx_strand_id
1 'polypeptide(L)'
;MALPHAILVSLSEQAGSGYELARRFDRSIGHFWTATHQQIYRTLRSMENSGWVHAETVVQHGRPDKKVYSVSESGRTELARWIAEPPSPTRPGRVSALTDSSTRDIAVKLRGAIYGDRKTLRNQVVALRAERVEALDTYRGVQKRTFPDPSALHGAALHQYVVLRGGIRAEESAIDWLDEVAQALEEK
;
A
#
# COMPACT_ATOMS: atom_id res chain seq x y z
N MET A 1 1.49 1.98 -12.95
CA MET A 1 2.35 2.18 -11.77
C MET A 1 3.02 0.85 -11.44
N ALA A 2 4.33 0.82 -11.23
CA ALA A 2 5.12 -0.41 -11.30
C ALA A 2 5.82 -0.69 -9.95
N LEU A 3 5.53 -1.85 -9.36
CA LEU A 3 6.20 -2.42 -8.17
C LEU A 3 7.75 -2.23 -8.12
N PRO A 4 8.50 -2.28 -9.24
CA PRO A 4 9.93 -1.95 -9.25
C PRO A 4 10.29 -0.63 -8.56
N HIS A 5 9.53 0.45 -8.79
CA HIS A 5 9.83 1.77 -8.22
C HIS A 5 9.60 1.81 -6.70
N ALA A 6 8.57 1.13 -6.21
CA ALA A 6 8.34 0.98 -4.77
C ALA A 6 9.49 0.21 -4.09
N ILE A 7 10.02 -0.82 -4.77
CA ILE A 7 11.19 -1.57 -4.28
C ILE A 7 12.44 -0.67 -4.29
N LEU A 8 12.65 0.13 -5.34
CA LEU A 8 13.77 1.09 -5.40
C LEU A 8 13.72 2.11 -4.27
N VAL A 9 12.54 2.66 -3.96
CA VAL A 9 12.36 3.57 -2.81
C VAL A 9 12.77 2.88 -1.51
N SER A 10 12.21 1.70 -1.23
CA SER A 10 12.48 1.01 0.04
C SER A 10 13.94 0.57 0.20
N LEU A 11 14.60 0.14 -0.89
CA LEU A 11 16.03 -0.21 -0.86
C LEU A 11 16.94 1.02 -0.80
N SER A 12 16.50 2.18 -1.30
CA SER A 12 17.23 3.44 -1.17
C SER A 12 17.20 3.96 0.26
N GLU A 13 16.11 3.74 0.99
CA GLU A 13 16.00 4.05 2.42
C GLU A 13 16.91 3.15 3.25
N GLN A 14 16.92 1.85 2.95
CA GLN A 14 17.78 0.89 3.63
C GLN A 14 17.96 -0.40 2.81
N ALA A 15 19.20 -0.74 2.51
CA ALA A 15 19.57 -2.03 1.90
C ALA A 15 19.09 -3.21 2.76
N GLY A 16 18.77 -4.34 2.13
CA GLY A 16 18.26 -5.49 2.88
C GLY A 16 18.00 -6.71 2.02
N SER A 17 17.78 -7.84 2.69
CA SER A 17 17.35 -9.06 2.03
C SER A 17 15.91 -8.94 1.50
N GLY A 18 15.55 -9.81 0.56
CA GLY A 18 14.17 -9.88 0.04
C GLY A 18 13.13 -10.12 1.15
N TYR A 19 13.51 -10.86 2.21
CA TYR A 19 12.64 -11.09 3.37
C TYR A 19 12.45 -9.82 4.21
N GLU A 20 13.54 -9.10 4.52
CA GLU A 20 13.47 -7.83 5.25
C GLU A 20 12.69 -6.77 4.47
N LEU A 21 12.87 -6.74 3.14
CA LEU A 21 12.09 -5.90 2.24
C LEU A 21 10.60 -6.24 2.30
N ALA A 22 10.23 -7.52 2.15
CA ALA A 22 8.84 -7.97 2.23
C ALA A 22 8.19 -7.57 3.57
N ARG A 23 8.89 -7.77 4.69
CA ARG A 23 8.45 -7.32 6.02
C ARG A 23 8.32 -5.80 6.17
N ARG A 24 9.05 -5.01 5.38
CA ARG A 24 8.88 -3.54 5.36
C ARG A 24 7.66 -3.15 4.54
N PHE A 25 7.43 -3.82 3.40
CA PHE A 25 6.19 -3.68 2.65
C PHE A 25 4.99 -3.97 3.56
N ASP A 26 4.97 -5.08 4.28
CA ASP A 26 3.85 -5.41 5.19
C ASP A 26 3.59 -4.35 6.28
N ARG A 27 4.56 -3.47 6.60
CA ARG A 27 4.49 -2.49 7.70
C ARG A 27 4.37 -1.02 7.27
N SER A 28 4.76 -0.64 6.05
CA SER A 28 4.77 0.76 5.61
C SER A 28 4.09 0.98 4.26
N ILE A 29 4.48 0.22 3.22
CA ILE A 29 4.03 0.43 1.83
C ILE A 29 2.83 -0.47 1.46
N GLY A 30 2.64 -1.59 2.16
CA GLY A 30 1.64 -2.63 1.90
C GLY A 30 0.19 -2.14 2.02
N HIS A 31 0.03 -1.05 2.75
CA HIS A 31 -1.22 -0.31 2.92
C HIS A 31 -1.66 0.44 1.66
N PHE A 32 -0.71 0.83 0.81
CA PHE A 32 -0.97 1.48 -0.49
C PHE A 32 -0.72 0.54 -1.67
N TRP A 33 -0.13 -0.63 -1.42
CA TRP A 33 0.32 -1.53 -2.47
C TRP A 33 0.26 -2.99 -2.05
N THR A 34 -0.65 -3.74 -2.64
CA THR A 34 -0.72 -5.19 -2.47
C THR A 34 0.30 -5.86 -3.40
N ALA A 35 1.44 -6.26 -2.85
CA ALA A 35 2.39 -7.15 -3.52
C ALA A 35 2.64 -8.39 -2.67
N THR A 36 2.42 -9.57 -3.24
CA THR A 36 2.79 -10.82 -2.57
C THR A 36 4.30 -10.90 -2.45
N HIS A 37 4.79 -11.63 -1.44
CA HIS A 37 6.23 -11.86 -1.29
C HIS A 37 6.82 -12.47 -2.58
N GLN A 38 6.09 -13.38 -3.23
CA GLN A 38 6.50 -13.97 -4.52
C GLN A 38 6.65 -12.92 -5.64
N GLN A 39 5.74 -11.94 -5.72
CA GLN A 39 5.86 -10.82 -6.66
C GLN A 39 7.11 -9.99 -6.36
N ILE A 40 7.38 -9.69 -5.09
CA ILE A 40 8.58 -8.95 -4.66
C ILE A 40 9.86 -9.68 -5.10
N TYR A 41 9.98 -10.98 -4.82
CA TYR A 41 11.15 -11.77 -5.22
C TYR A 41 11.34 -11.85 -6.74
N ARG A 42 10.26 -12.03 -7.49
CA ARG A 42 10.30 -12.05 -8.96
C ARG A 42 10.75 -10.69 -9.51
N THR A 43 10.24 -9.60 -8.94
CA THR A 43 10.61 -8.25 -9.35
C THR A 43 12.06 -7.92 -8.99
N LEU A 44 12.54 -8.30 -7.80
CA LEU A 44 13.96 -8.15 -7.42
C LEU A 44 14.89 -8.83 -8.42
N ARG A 45 14.58 -10.06 -8.83
CA ARG A 45 15.35 -10.78 -9.86
C ARG A 45 15.37 -10.03 -11.20
N SER A 46 14.22 -9.48 -11.61
CA SER A 46 14.15 -8.68 -12.83
C SER A 46 14.98 -7.40 -12.72
N MET A 47 14.94 -6.72 -11.57
CA MET A 47 15.69 -5.49 -11.34
C MET A 47 17.20 -5.73 -11.29
N GLU A 48 17.63 -6.86 -10.73
CA GLU A 48 19.02 -7.32 -10.76
C GLU A 48 19.49 -7.54 -12.20
N ASN A 49 18.69 -8.23 -13.02
CA ASN A 49 18.99 -8.43 -14.44
C ASN A 49 19.02 -7.12 -15.25
N SER A 50 18.19 -6.15 -14.89
CA SER A 50 18.19 -4.80 -15.48
C SER A 50 19.30 -3.90 -14.93
N GLY A 51 20.10 -4.38 -13.98
CA GLY A 51 21.19 -3.64 -13.35
C GLY A 51 20.73 -2.54 -12.39
N TRP A 52 19.45 -2.44 -12.04
CA TRP A 52 18.89 -1.42 -11.15
C TRP A 52 19.21 -1.67 -9.67
N VAL A 53 19.54 -2.90 -9.30
CA VAL A 53 19.99 -3.27 -7.96
C VAL A 53 21.22 -4.16 -8.05
N HIS A 54 22.11 -4.02 -7.07
CA HIS A 54 23.15 -4.99 -6.79
C HIS A 54 22.65 -6.00 -5.78
N ALA A 55 23.16 -7.22 -5.87
CA ALA A 55 22.86 -8.25 -4.91
C ALA A 55 24.14 -8.96 -4.47
N GLU A 56 24.38 -8.95 -3.16
CA GLU A 56 25.55 -9.56 -2.54
C GLU A 56 25.12 -10.75 -1.69
N THR A 57 25.83 -11.87 -1.82
CA THR A 57 25.63 -13.03 -0.96
C THR A 57 26.45 -12.85 0.31
N VAL A 58 25.77 -12.66 1.43
CA VAL A 58 26.39 -12.56 2.75
C VAL A 58 26.33 -13.94 3.40
N VAL A 59 27.52 -14.51 3.64
CA VAL A 59 27.68 -15.81 4.31
C VAL A 59 27.21 -15.72 5.74
N GLN A 60 26.45 -16.70 6.20
CA GLN A 60 25.93 -16.74 7.58
C GLN A 60 26.31 -18.03 8.29
N HIS A 61 26.75 -17.92 9.56
CA HIS A 61 27.00 -19.09 10.39
C HIS A 61 25.70 -19.61 11.03
N GLY A 62 25.44 -20.92 10.89
CA GLY A 62 24.29 -21.60 11.50
C GLY A 62 22.93 -21.35 10.83
N ARG A 63 22.89 -20.65 9.68
CA ARG A 63 21.68 -20.42 8.88
C ARG A 63 22.06 -20.23 7.40
N PRO A 64 21.12 -20.41 6.44
CA PRO A 64 21.43 -20.21 5.02
C PRO A 64 21.95 -18.80 4.72
N ASP A 65 22.85 -18.69 3.75
CA ASP A 65 23.36 -17.41 3.28
C ASP A 65 22.22 -16.50 2.83
N LYS A 66 22.36 -15.19 3.08
CA LYS A 66 21.35 -14.21 2.68
C LYS A 66 21.84 -13.41 1.50
N LYS A 67 20.93 -13.19 0.55
CA LYS A 67 21.13 -12.27 -0.57
C LYS A 67 20.65 -10.88 -0.16
N VAL A 68 21.57 -9.92 0.00
CA VAL A 68 21.29 -8.54 0.38
C VAL A 68 21.26 -7.69 -0.89
N TYR A 69 20.20 -6.91 -1.05
CA TYR A 69 20.02 -6.02 -2.20
C TYR A 69 20.30 -4.56 -1.82
N SER A 70 20.97 -3.85 -2.72
CA SER A 70 21.21 -2.40 -2.64
C SER A 70 20.95 -1.74 -4.00
N VAL A 71 20.58 -0.46 -4.00
CA VAL A 71 20.27 0.26 -5.25
C VAL A 71 21.55 0.66 -5.95
N SER A 72 21.65 0.38 -7.26
CA SER A 72 22.76 0.77 -8.12
C SER A 72 22.62 2.22 -8.62
N GLU A 73 23.63 2.74 -9.31
CA GLU A 73 23.56 4.07 -9.92
C GLU A 73 22.47 4.17 -11.01
N SER A 74 22.32 3.14 -11.83
CA SER A 74 21.25 3.09 -12.83
C SER A 74 19.87 2.98 -12.17
N GLY A 75 19.75 2.29 -11.04
CA GLY A 75 18.53 2.26 -10.23
C GLY A 75 18.16 3.62 -9.64
N ARG A 76 19.16 4.40 -9.18
CA ARG A 76 18.96 5.78 -8.71
C ARG A 76 18.51 6.69 -9.86
N THR A 77 19.14 6.56 -11.03
CA THR A 77 18.78 7.31 -12.23
C THR A 77 17.35 7.02 -12.68
N GLU A 78 16.96 5.74 -12.70
CA GLU A 78 15.59 5.33 -13.03
C GLU A 78 14.59 5.86 -12.01
N LEU A 79 14.91 5.79 -10.71
CA LEU A 79 14.03 6.32 -9.68
C LEU A 79 13.82 7.83 -9.84
N ALA A 80 14.88 8.58 -10.10
CA ALA A 80 14.79 10.03 -10.34
C ALA A 80 13.95 10.35 -11.59
N ARG A 81 14.17 9.62 -12.69
CA ARG A 81 13.37 9.73 -13.92
C ARG A 81 11.88 9.49 -13.64
N TRP A 82 11.55 8.42 -12.93
CA TRP A 82 10.17 8.07 -12.61
C TRP A 82 9.48 9.07 -11.68
N ILE A 83 10.20 9.61 -10.68
CA ILE A 83 9.68 10.66 -9.79
C ILE A 83 9.33 11.93 -10.57
N ALA A 84 10.09 12.25 -11.62
CA ALA A 84 9.84 13.42 -12.47
C ALA A 84 8.70 13.22 -13.47
N GLU A 85 8.22 11.99 -13.68
CA GLU A 85 7.11 11.73 -14.58
C GLU A 85 5.77 12.17 -13.97
N PRO A 86 4.87 12.76 -14.77
CA PRO A 86 3.52 13.05 -14.30
C PRO A 86 2.83 11.73 -13.91
N PRO A 87 1.99 11.74 -12.85
CA PRO A 87 1.16 10.60 -12.52
C PRO A 87 0.37 10.16 -13.75
N SER A 88 0.32 8.86 -14.03
CA SER A 88 -0.44 8.35 -15.17
C SER A 88 -1.91 8.79 -15.04
N PRO A 89 -2.53 9.32 -16.10
CA PRO A 89 -3.91 9.77 -16.04
C PRO A 89 -4.82 8.62 -15.61
N THR A 90 -5.66 8.88 -14.61
CA THR A 90 -6.73 7.96 -14.22
C THR A 90 -7.69 7.83 -15.39
N ARG A 91 -7.77 6.63 -15.98
CA ARG A 91 -8.78 6.34 -17.01
C ARG A 91 -10.17 6.59 -16.39
N PRO A 92 -11.09 7.30 -17.07
CA PRO A 92 -12.46 7.46 -16.60
C PRO A 92 -13.07 6.08 -16.28
N GLY A 93 -13.59 5.89 -15.07
CA GLY A 93 -14.13 4.60 -14.59
C GLY A 93 -13.11 3.66 -13.90
N ARG A 94 -11.83 4.04 -13.82
CA ARG A 94 -10.87 3.51 -12.84
C ARG A 94 -10.40 4.67 -11.98
N VAL A 95 -11.20 5.01 -10.98
CA VAL A 95 -10.76 5.97 -9.96
C VAL A 95 -9.71 5.28 -9.09
N SER A 96 -8.60 6.01 -8.88
CA SER A 96 -7.47 5.93 -7.94
C SER A 96 -7.07 4.62 -7.24
N ALA A 97 -5.77 4.47 -6.99
CA ALA A 97 -5.15 3.50 -6.08
C ALA A 97 -5.64 3.57 -4.62
N LEU A 98 -6.43 4.61 -4.29
CA LEU A 98 -7.10 4.78 -3.00
C LEU A 98 -8.53 4.22 -2.96
N THR A 99 -9.03 3.68 -4.08
CA THR A 99 -10.36 3.03 -4.14
C THR A 99 -10.19 1.53 -4.13
N ASP A 100 -10.40 0.96 -2.95
CA ASP A 100 -10.46 -0.47 -2.68
C ASP A 100 -11.47 -1.19 -3.59
N SER A 101 -11.10 -2.38 -4.09
CA SER A 101 -11.97 -3.19 -4.95
C SER A 101 -13.26 -3.59 -4.26
N SER A 102 -13.22 -3.84 -2.95
CA SER A 102 -14.41 -4.24 -2.19
C SER A 102 -15.41 -3.10 -2.06
N THR A 103 -14.94 -1.87 -1.83
CA THR A 103 -15.75 -0.65 -1.84
C THR A 103 -16.45 -0.45 -3.19
N ARG A 104 -15.75 -0.72 -4.31
CA ARG A 104 -16.36 -0.68 -5.65
C ARG A 104 -17.44 -1.75 -5.82
N ASP A 105 -17.21 -2.97 -5.36
CA ASP A 105 -18.19 -4.05 -5.42
C ASP A 105 -19.44 -3.70 -4.62
N ILE A 106 -19.29 -3.09 -3.43
CA ILE A 106 -20.42 -2.56 -2.65
C ILE A 106 -21.19 -1.51 -3.44
N ALA A 107 -20.52 -0.58 -4.13
CA ALA A 107 -21.20 0.46 -4.90
C ALA A 107 -22.05 -0.16 -6.03
N VAL A 108 -21.52 -1.16 -6.73
CA VAL A 108 -22.27 -1.88 -7.79
C VAL A 108 -23.43 -2.68 -7.19
N LYS A 109 -23.21 -3.40 -6.09
CA LYS A 109 -24.25 -4.17 -5.41
C LYS A 109 -25.36 -3.27 -4.86
N LEU A 110 -25.03 -2.10 -4.32
CA LEU A 110 -25.99 -1.10 -3.85
C LEU A 110 -26.89 -0.62 -4.99
N ARG A 111 -26.32 -0.35 -6.17
CA ARG A 111 -27.10 0.03 -7.36
C ARG A 111 -28.08 -1.07 -7.79
N GLY A 112 -27.71 -2.34 -7.59
CA GLY A 112 -28.56 -3.50 -7.85
C GLY A 112 -29.42 -3.97 -6.67
N ALA A 113 -29.41 -3.26 -5.54
CA ALA A 113 -29.97 -3.76 -4.28
C ALA A 113 -31.48 -4.04 -4.34
N ILE A 114 -32.22 -3.37 -5.24
CA ILE A 114 -33.66 -3.60 -5.45
C ILE A 114 -33.98 -4.99 -5.99
N TYR A 115 -33.02 -5.68 -6.59
CA TYR A 115 -33.20 -7.00 -7.21
C TYR A 115 -32.73 -8.16 -6.32
N GLY A 116 -32.26 -7.87 -5.11
CA GLY A 116 -31.63 -8.88 -4.24
C GLY A 116 -31.95 -8.70 -2.76
N ASP A 117 -31.29 -9.51 -1.94
CA ASP A 117 -31.44 -9.44 -0.48
C ASP A 117 -30.64 -8.26 0.11
N ARG A 118 -31.36 -7.17 0.40
CA ARG A 118 -30.82 -5.96 1.05
C ARG A 118 -30.19 -6.26 2.42
N LYS A 119 -30.71 -7.25 3.17
CA LYS A 119 -30.17 -7.62 4.48
C LYS A 119 -28.83 -8.33 4.35
N THR A 120 -28.69 -9.22 3.37
CA THR A 120 -27.39 -9.83 3.06
C THR A 120 -26.37 -8.79 2.61
N LEU A 121 -26.76 -7.85 1.74
CA LEU A 121 -25.88 -6.76 1.34
C LEU A 121 -25.46 -5.89 2.54
N ARG A 122 -26.40 -5.55 3.43
CA ARG A 122 -26.10 -4.81 4.67
C ARG A 122 -25.07 -5.54 5.52
N ASN A 123 -25.20 -6.85 5.70
CA ASN A 123 -24.22 -7.63 6.47
C ASN A 123 -22.82 -7.57 5.84
N GLN A 124 -22.72 -7.60 4.51
CA GLN A 124 -21.45 -7.45 3.80
C GLN A 124 -20.84 -6.05 4.02
N VAL A 125 -21.67 -5.00 4.00
CA VAL A 125 -21.25 -3.61 4.27
C VAL A 125 -20.71 -3.47 5.69
N VAL A 126 -21.45 -4.00 6.68
CA VAL A 126 -21.04 -3.96 8.10
C VAL A 126 -19.73 -4.73 8.32
N ALA A 127 -19.58 -5.91 7.71
CA ALA A 127 -18.34 -6.69 7.79
C ALA A 127 -17.16 -5.93 7.18
N LEU A 128 -17.34 -5.37 5.97
CA LEU A 128 -16.29 -4.59 5.31
C LEU A 128 -15.91 -3.36 6.12
N ARG A 129 -16.90 -2.67 6.71
CA ARG A 129 -16.66 -1.52 7.60
C ARG A 129 -15.80 -1.92 8.80
N ALA A 130 -16.08 -3.06 9.43
CA ALA A 130 -15.27 -3.55 10.56
C ALA A 130 -13.80 -3.77 10.14
N GLU A 131 -13.56 -4.37 8.97
CA GLU A 131 -12.20 -4.51 8.42
C GLU A 131 -11.51 -3.15 8.20
N ARG A 132 -12.25 -2.13 7.70
CA ARG A 132 -11.69 -0.79 7.51
C ARG A 132 -11.34 -0.11 8.84
N VAL A 133 -12.14 -0.32 9.88
CA VAL A 133 -11.84 0.20 11.23
C VAL A 133 -10.55 -0.42 11.77
N GLU A 134 -10.37 -1.74 11.62
CA GLU A 134 -9.13 -2.41 12.05
C GLU A 134 -7.89 -1.90 11.28
N ALA A 135 -8.04 -1.64 9.98
CA ALA A 135 -6.98 -1.05 9.16
C ALA A 135 -6.66 0.39 9.61
N LEU A 136 -7.68 1.21 9.86
CA LEU A 136 -7.52 2.58 10.36
C LEU A 136 -6.82 2.61 11.72
N ASP A 137 -7.17 1.71 12.63
CA ASP A 137 -6.51 1.58 13.94
C ASP A 137 -5.04 1.19 13.78
N THR A 138 -4.73 0.31 12.83
CA THR A 138 -3.34 -0.02 12.48
C THR A 138 -2.57 1.21 12.01
N TYR A 139 -3.12 2.02 11.11
CA TYR A 139 -2.46 3.24 10.62
C TYR A 139 -2.28 4.27 11.73
N ARG A 140 -3.29 4.46 12.57
CA ARG A 140 -3.20 5.36 13.74
C ARG A 140 -2.15 4.86 14.74
N GLY A 141 -2.02 3.54 14.91
CA GLY A 141 -0.96 2.93 15.71
C GLY A 141 0.44 3.20 15.15
N VAL A 142 0.62 3.08 13.83
CA VAL A 142 1.88 3.45 13.15
C VAL A 142 2.16 4.95 13.32
N GLN A 143 1.15 5.81 13.12
CA GLN A 143 1.30 7.26 13.28
C GLN A 143 1.80 7.60 14.68
N LYS A 144 1.16 7.07 15.73
CA LYS A 144 1.55 7.33 17.13
C LYS A 144 2.97 6.86 17.44
N ARG A 145 3.37 5.69 16.94
CA ARG A 145 4.67 5.08 17.23
C ARG A 145 5.83 5.71 16.47
N THR A 146 5.61 6.04 15.19
CA THR A 146 6.67 6.48 14.28
C THR A 146 6.72 8.00 14.12
N PHE A 147 5.60 8.70 14.32
CA PHE A 147 5.46 10.15 14.12
C PHE A 147 4.73 10.81 15.29
N PRO A 148 5.30 10.78 16.52
CA PRO A 148 4.62 11.28 17.72
C PRO A 148 4.41 12.80 17.71
N ASP A 149 5.28 13.56 17.03
CA ASP A 149 5.11 14.98 16.78
C ASP A 149 5.18 15.28 15.26
N PRO A 150 4.04 15.23 14.55
CA PRO A 150 3.99 15.53 13.13
C PRO A 150 4.35 16.98 12.78
N SER A 151 4.23 17.92 13.71
CA SER A 151 4.43 19.35 13.44
C SER A 151 5.90 19.72 13.28
N ALA A 152 6.80 18.92 13.86
CA ALA A 152 8.24 19.09 13.77
C ALA A 152 8.89 18.32 12.59
N LEU A 153 8.11 17.60 11.78
CA LEU A 153 8.66 16.74 10.72
C LEU A 153 9.11 17.55 9.49
N HIS A 154 10.26 17.17 8.94
CA HIS A 154 10.83 17.75 7.73
C HIS A 154 11.47 16.66 6.86
N GLY A 155 11.68 16.97 5.57
CA GLY A 155 12.37 16.07 4.63
C GLY A 155 11.72 14.69 4.52
N ALA A 156 12.55 13.64 4.50
CA ALA A 156 12.09 12.26 4.30
C ALA A 156 11.02 11.81 5.31
N ALA A 157 11.15 12.21 6.59
CA ALA A 157 10.19 11.83 7.63
C ALA A 157 8.82 12.48 7.39
N LEU A 158 8.78 13.74 6.94
CA LEU A 158 7.53 14.40 6.56
C LEU A 158 6.88 13.70 5.36
N HIS A 159 7.67 13.32 4.35
CA HIS A 159 7.16 12.63 3.17
C HIS A 159 6.51 11.28 3.54
N GLN A 160 7.19 10.48 4.37
CA GLN A 160 6.65 9.22 4.89
C GLN A 160 5.37 9.43 5.70
N TYR A 161 5.32 10.46 6.54
CA TYR A 161 4.12 10.81 7.30
C TYR A 161 2.95 11.21 6.41
N VAL A 162 3.17 12.04 5.38
CA VAL A 162 2.11 12.47 4.46
C VAL A 162 1.54 11.29 3.66
N VAL A 163 2.39 10.34 3.26
CA VAL A 163 1.95 9.07 2.66
C VAL A 163 1.03 8.33 3.62
N LEU A 164 1.46 8.07 4.87
CA LEU A 164 0.64 7.42 5.89
C LEU A 164 -0.70 8.15 6.12
N ARG A 165 -0.69 9.49 6.18
CA ARG A 165 -1.90 10.31 6.32
C ARG A 165 -2.87 10.17 5.15
N GLY A 166 -2.36 9.96 3.94
CA GLY A 166 -3.20 9.63 2.79
C GLY A 166 -4.02 8.36 3.01
N GLY A 167 -3.40 7.33 3.61
CA GLY A 167 -4.06 6.07 3.94
C GLY A 167 -5.13 6.24 5.02
N ILE A 168 -4.80 6.97 6.08
CA ILE A 168 -5.76 7.29 7.16
C ILE A 168 -7.00 7.99 6.59
N ARG A 169 -6.81 9.00 5.74
CA ARG A 169 -7.93 9.72 5.11
C ARG A 169 -8.76 8.82 4.20
N ALA A 170 -8.14 7.89 3.50
CA ALA A 170 -8.84 6.94 2.65
C ALA A 170 -9.73 6.00 3.48
N GLU A 171 -9.22 5.43 4.58
CA GLU A 171 -10.02 4.58 5.46
C GLU A 171 -11.13 5.36 6.17
N GLU A 172 -10.86 6.58 6.66
CA GLU A 172 -11.87 7.46 7.23
C GLU A 172 -13.01 7.71 6.23
N SER A 173 -12.67 8.11 5.00
CA SER A 173 -13.67 8.34 3.95
C SER A 173 -14.43 7.07 3.54
N ALA A 174 -13.77 5.90 3.55
CA ALA A 174 -14.42 4.64 3.23
C ALA A 174 -15.40 4.21 4.32
N ILE A 175 -15.02 4.35 5.60
CA ILE A 175 -15.88 4.07 6.75
C ILE A 175 -17.12 4.97 6.72
N ASP A 176 -16.93 6.28 6.54
CA ASP A 176 -18.01 7.26 6.47
C ASP A 176 -19.03 6.88 5.37
N TRP A 177 -18.53 6.50 4.19
CA TRP A 177 -19.39 6.06 3.09
C TRP A 177 -20.09 4.73 3.38
N LEU A 178 -19.40 3.75 3.99
CA LEU A 178 -20.01 2.47 4.35
C LEU A 178 -21.10 2.65 5.42
N ASP A 179 -20.95 3.62 6.32
CA ASP A 179 -21.99 4.00 7.27
C ASP A 179 -23.22 4.57 6.55
N GLU A 180 -23.03 5.48 5.58
CA GLU A 180 -24.11 6.00 4.74
C GLU A 180 -24.83 4.87 3.98
N VAL A 181 -24.08 3.95 3.37
CA VAL A 181 -24.65 2.79 2.66
C VAL A 181 -25.43 1.87 3.60
N ALA A 182 -24.88 1.59 4.79
CA ALA A 182 -25.58 0.78 5.79
C ALA A 182 -26.90 1.46 6.18
N GLN A 183 -26.91 2.76 6.44
CA GLN A 183 -28.13 3.50 6.76
C GLN A 183 -29.16 3.45 5.62
N ALA A 184 -28.75 3.67 4.37
CA ALA A 184 -29.65 3.61 3.21
C ALA A 184 -30.27 2.21 2.98
N LEU A 185 -29.59 1.14 3.40
CA LEU A 185 -30.13 -0.23 3.34
C LEU A 185 -31.09 -0.55 4.50
N GLU A 186 -31.27 0.36 5.46
CA GLU A 186 -32.18 0.23 6.62
C GLU A 186 -33.59 0.76 6.32
N GLU A 187 -33.69 1.73 5.41
CA GLU A 187 -34.95 2.38 5.04
C GLU A 187 -35.84 1.44 4.21
N LYS A 188 -37.09 1.25 4.66
CA LYS A 188 -38.06 0.25 4.17
C LYS A 188 -38.24 0.25 2.66
#